data_AF-A0A2E7JKT9-F1
#
_entry.id   AF-A0A2E7JKT9-F1
#
_cell.length_a   1.000
_cell.length_b   1.000
_cell.length_c   1.000
_cell.angle_alpha   90.00
_cell.angle_beta   90.00
_cell.angle_gamma   90.00
#
_symmetry.space_group_name_H-M   'P 1'
#
loop_
_entity.id
_entity.type
_entity.pdbx_description
1 polymer ?
#
loop_
_entity_poly.entity_id
_entity_poly.type
_entity_poly.pdbx_seq_one_letter_code
_entity_poly.pdbx_strand_id
1 'polypeptide(L)'
;MSDFTVFDVDFPAAAKQRVIVNTDAKNEADDQYAIVHAVLTPSFDLHGIIPAHYGTRKTATSMQESHDETVKLLRLMGLEGDVHVADGASGAIADESTPVDSPGAQLIIAEAMQDDPRPLYIAFYGPLTDMASALLLEPRIAERNVRVIWIGGGPWPSGGGEYNLSNDIHAANVVMKSRVELWQVPRSTYRTMSVGYAELIEKIYPQGAIGKYLVEQLLEHNAATRPEMEYRSLGDSPCIGIILDPECGRWSWRPAPTFDAQMHYVHSGRYRPIRVYEDVNTRFIHEDLFAKLAQFIRRGSR
;
A
#
# COMPACT_ATOMS: atom_id res chain seq x y z
N MET A 1 16.93 -28.22 4.81
CA MET A 1 17.05 -26.74 4.67
C MET A 1 17.50 -26.22 6.03
N SER A 2 18.19 -25.07 6.08
CA SER A 2 18.59 -24.44 7.34
C SER A 2 17.36 -23.98 8.13
N ASP A 3 17.39 -24.14 9.46
CA ASP A 3 16.36 -23.62 10.37
C ASP A 3 16.51 -22.11 10.62
N PHE A 4 17.64 -21.52 10.21
CA PHE A 4 17.88 -20.08 10.29
C PHE A 4 17.08 -19.33 9.22
N THR A 5 16.28 -18.35 9.66
CA THR A 5 15.38 -17.54 8.84
C THR A 5 15.61 -16.03 9.06
N VAL A 6 14.99 -15.21 8.22
CA VAL A 6 14.97 -13.74 8.37
C VAL A 6 14.34 -13.31 9.70
N PHE A 7 13.47 -14.15 10.29
CA PHE A 7 12.83 -13.88 11.57
C PHE A 7 13.72 -14.18 12.78
N ASP A 8 14.91 -14.71 12.55
CA ASP A 8 15.95 -14.92 13.57
C ASP A 8 17.03 -13.83 13.50
N VAL A 9 16.93 -12.92 12.52
CA VAL A 9 17.75 -11.71 12.46
C VAL A 9 17.21 -10.69 13.45
N ASP A 10 18.06 -10.27 14.40
CA ASP A 10 17.72 -9.23 15.37
C ASP A 10 17.86 -7.84 14.72
N PHE A 11 16.72 -7.21 14.44
CA PHE A 11 16.65 -5.81 14.02
C PHE A 11 16.47 -4.93 15.26
N PRO A 12 17.46 -4.10 15.63
CA PRO A 12 17.34 -3.21 16.78
C PRO A 12 16.10 -2.31 16.64
N ALA A 13 15.35 -2.10 17.72
CA ALA A 13 14.10 -1.31 17.69
C ALA A 13 14.30 0.08 17.05
N ALA A 14 15.41 0.75 17.37
CA ALA A 14 15.76 2.06 16.80
C ALA A 14 16.03 2.04 15.28
N ALA A 15 16.33 0.88 14.71
CA ALA A 15 16.57 0.69 13.27
C ALA A 15 15.33 0.21 12.51
N LYS A 16 14.28 -0.23 13.21
CA LYS A 16 13.04 -0.65 12.56
C LYS A 16 12.30 0.53 11.93
N GLN A 17 11.77 0.32 10.72
CA GLN A 17 10.91 1.30 10.08
C GLN A 17 9.52 1.27 10.73
N ARG A 18 9.00 2.42 11.17
CA ARG A 18 7.60 2.53 11.60
C ARG A 18 6.71 2.54 10.38
N VAL A 19 5.73 1.65 10.31
CA VAL A 19 4.90 1.45 9.12
C VAL A 19 3.42 1.41 9.47
N ILE A 20 2.61 2.10 8.67
CA ILE A 20 1.18 1.88 8.51
C ILE A 20 0.92 1.46 7.07
N VAL A 21 0.02 0.51 6.86
CA VAL A 21 -0.47 0.13 5.53
C VAL A 21 -1.91 0.59 5.40
N ASN A 22 -2.24 1.31 4.34
CA ASN A 22 -3.61 1.63 3.92
C ASN A 22 -3.87 0.89 2.61
N THR A 23 -4.92 0.09 2.58
CA THR A 23 -5.19 -0.90 1.52
C THR A 23 -6.64 -0.88 1.13
N ASP A 24 -6.92 -1.00 -0.16
CA ASP A 24 -8.26 -1.18 -0.70
C ASP A 24 -8.47 -2.65 -1.12
N ALA A 25 -7.94 -3.57 -0.31
CA ALA A 25 -8.02 -5.02 -0.51
C ALA A 25 -9.41 -5.48 -0.95
N LYS A 26 -9.44 -6.52 -1.78
CA LYS A 26 -10.64 -7.04 -2.47
C LYS A 26 -11.18 -6.17 -3.61
N ASN A 27 -10.61 -4.99 -3.86
CA ASN A 27 -10.82 -4.27 -5.12
C ASN A 27 -10.33 -5.08 -6.33
N GLU A 28 -9.09 -5.58 -6.24
CA GLU A 28 -8.45 -6.50 -7.18
C GLU A 28 -7.80 -7.67 -6.41
N ALA A 29 -6.58 -8.06 -6.78
CA ALA A 29 -5.96 -9.31 -6.34
C ALA A 29 -4.51 -9.15 -5.84
N ASP A 30 -3.96 -7.93 -5.84
CA ASP A 30 -2.57 -7.63 -5.54
C ASP A 30 -2.32 -7.04 -4.14
N ASP A 31 -3.25 -6.27 -3.56
CA ASP A 31 -3.18 -5.79 -2.18
C ASP A 31 -2.82 -6.90 -1.20
N GLN A 32 -3.43 -8.08 -1.37
CA GLN A 32 -3.27 -9.22 -0.48
C GLN A 32 -1.79 -9.65 -0.39
N TYR A 33 -1.05 -9.57 -1.50
CA TYR A 33 0.37 -9.89 -1.52
C TYR A 33 1.19 -8.83 -0.77
N ALA A 34 0.87 -7.55 -0.94
CA ALA A 34 1.56 -6.45 -0.26
C ALA A 34 1.27 -6.43 1.25
N ILE A 35 0.05 -6.74 1.68
CA ILE A 35 -0.31 -6.93 3.10
C ILE A 35 0.53 -8.05 3.72
N VAL A 36 0.56 -9.23 3.08
CA VAL A 36 1.35 -10.36 3.57
C VAL A 36 2.83 -10.00 3.63
N HIS A 37 3.36 -9.28 2.64
CA HIS A 37 4.75 -8.82 2.63
C HIS A 37 5.06 -7.88 3.80
N ALA A 38 4.17 -6.93 4.08
CA ALA A 38 4.31 -6.00 5.21
C ALA A 38 4.36 -6.74 6.55
N VAL A 39 3.39 -7.63 6.78
CA VAL A 39 3.28 -8.43 8.02
C VAL A 39 4.50 -9.33 8.23
N LEU A 40 5.04 -9.90 7.15
CA LEU A 40 6.19 -10.80 7.22
C LEU A 40 7.55 -10.08 7.19
N THR A 41 7.60 -8.75 7.29
CA THR A 41 8.84 -7.99 7.25
C THR A 41 9.34 -7.64 8.67
N PRO A 42 10.36 -8.34 9.21
CA PRO A 42 10.78 -8.18 10.61
C PRO A 42 11.48 -6.85 10.91
N SER A 43 12.00 -6.17 9.88
CA SER A 43 12.55 -4.82 10.02
C SER A 43 11.44 -3.76 10.18
N PHE A 44 10.18 -4.11 9.95
CA PHE A 44 9.07 -3.20 10.18
C PHE A 44 8.59 -3.27 11.63
N ASP A 45 8.23 -2.11 12.13
CA ASP A 45 7.41 -1.87 13.31
C ASP A 45 6.02 -1.49 12.77
N LEU A 46 5.20 -2.50 12.49
CA LEU A 46 3.90 -2.34 11.83
C LEU A 46 2.86 -1.89 12.87
N HIS A 47 2.51 -0.61 12.84
CA HIS A 47 1.56 0.00 13.78
C HIS A 47 0.09 -0.32 13.45
N GLY A 48 -0.21 -0.69 12.20
CA GLY A 48 -1.52 -1.20 11.84
C GLY A 48 -1.78 -1.22 10.35
N ILE A 49 -2.93 -1.80 10.00
CA ILE A 49 -3.48 -1.85 8.65
C ILE A 49 -4.81 -1.09 8.64
N ILE A 50 -5.00 -0.24 7.65
CA ILE A 50 -6.18 0.58 7.43
C ILE A 50 -6.90 0.07 6.18
N PRO A 51 -7.99 -0.70 6.33
CA PRO A 51 -8.85 -1.02 5.21
C PRO A 51 -9.56 0.23 4.70
N ALA A 52 -9.44 0.51 3.41
CA ALA A 52 -9.95 1.71 2.76
C ALA A 52 -11.03 1.39 1.73
N HIS A 53 -11.85 2.39 1.39
CA HIS A 53 -12.81 2.27 0.30
C HIS A 53 -12.10 2.24 -1.07
N TYR A 54 -12.66 1.50 -2.03
CA TYR A 54 -12.31 1.56 -3.45
C TYR A 54 -13.43 2.17 -4.31
N GLY A 55 -14.12 3.14 -3.71
CA GLY A 55 -15.25 3.84 -4.32
C GLY A 55 -16.52 3.00 -4.34
N THR A 56 -17.53 3.48 -5.08
CA THR A 56 -18.88 2.89 -5.09
C THR A 56 -19.26 2.19 -6.40
N ARG A 57 -18.34 2.11 -7.36
CA ARG A 57 -18.61 1.60 -8.72
C ARG A 57 -18.90 0.10 -8.74
N LYS A 58 -18.26 -0.67 -7.85
CA LYS A 58 -18.39 -2.12 -7.75
C LYS A 58 -19.37 -2.54 -6.65
N THR A 59 -19.40 -1.81 -5.54
CA THR A 59 -20.15 -2.13 -4.32
C THR A 59 -20.39 -0.85 -3.51
N ALA A 60 -21.39 -0.84 -2.64
CA ALA A 60 -21.64 0.26 -1.69
C ALA A 60 -20.86 0.09 -0.36
N THR A 61 -20.22 -1.06 -0.14
CA THR A 61 -19.60 -1.45 1.12
C THR A 61 -18.11 -1.76 0.96
N SER A 62 -17.42 -1.08 0.03
CA SER A 62 -16.03 -1.41 -0.35
C SER A 62 -15.05 -1.37 0.81
N MET A 63 -15.17 -0.40 1.73
CA MET A 63 -14.34 -0.36 2.93
C MET A 63 -14.54 -1.61 3.80
N GLN A 64 -15.79 -2.05 4.01
CA GLN A 64 -16.07 -3.26 4.79
C GLN A 64 -15.53 -4.53 4.10
N GLU A 65 -15.64 -4.61 2.77
CA GLU A 65 -15.08 -5.73 1.99
C GLU A 65 -13.54 -5.78 2.11
N SER A 66 -12.87 -4.61 2.13
CA SER A 66 -11.44 -4.52 2.38
C SER A 66 -11.06 -4.94 3.80
N HIS A 67 -11.86 -4.56 4.80
CA HIS A 67 -11.67 -4.99 6.18
C HIS A 67 -11.78 -6.52 6.30
N ASP A 68 -12.85 -7.09 5.76
CA ASP A 68 -13.12 -8.53 5.85
C ASP A 68 -12.03 -9.35 5.14
N GLU A 69 -11.51 -8.85 4.01
CA GLU A 69 -10.39 -9.46 3.31
C GLU A 69 -9.10 -9.38 4.13
N THR A 70 -8.79 -8.22 4.73
CA THR A 70 -7.63 -8.03 5.60
C THR A 70 -7.66 -9.00 6.79
N VAL A 71 -8.79 -9.07 7.50
CA VAL A 71 -8.97 -9.99 8.62
C VAL A 71 -8.85 -11.45 8.18
N LYS A 72 -9.38 -11.81 7.01
CA LYS A 72 -9.24 -13.15 6.44
C LYS A 72 -7.78 -13.52 6.18
N LEU A 73 -6.96 -12.63 5.63
CA LEU A 73 -5.53 -12.88 5.43
C LEU A 73 -4.82 -13.13 6.76
N LEU A 74 -5.05 -12.26 7.75
CA LEU A 74 -4.48 -12.42 9.09
C LEU A 74 -4.90 -13.74 9.73
N ARG A 75 -6.17 -14.13 9.61
CA ARG A 75 -6.68 -15.44 10.08
C ARG A 75 -5.97 -16.60 9.40
N LEU A 76 -5.79 -16.56 8.08
CA LEU A 76 -5.09 -17.60 7.32
C LEU A 76 -3.60 -17.72 7.69
N MET A 77 -3.02 -16.65 8.22
CA MET A 77 -1.66 -16.63 8.77
C MET A 77 -1.61 -17.02 10.26
N GLY A 78 -2.76 -17.11 10.94
CA GLY A 78 -2.83 -17.33 12.39
C GLY A 78 -2.44 -16.09 13.21
N LEU A 79 -2.67 -14.89 12.66
CA LEU A 79 -2.31 -13.58 13.25
C LEU A 79 -3.55 -12.67 13.46
N GLU A 80 -4.76 -13.23 13.40
CA GLU A 80 -5.99 -12.48 13.67
C GLU A 80 -5.99 -12.00 15.13
N GLY A 81 -6.09 -10.69 15.33
CA GLY A 81 -6.01 -10.04 16.64
C GLY A 81 -4.60 -9.63 17.08
N ASP A 82 -3.55 -10.13 16.41
CA ASP A 82 -2.15 -9.74 16.71
C ASP A 82 -1.72 -8.48 15.95
N VAL A 83 -2.31 -8.24 14.78
CA VAL A 83 -2.09 -7.03 13.98
C VAL A 83 -3.27 -6.08 14.18
N HIS A 84 -2.99 -4.83 14.52
CA HIS A 84 -4.02 -3.81 14.66
C HIS A 84 -4.64 -3.48 13.30
N VAL A 85 -5.98 -3.55 13.22
CA VAL A 85 -6.76 -3.16 12.04
C VAL A 85 -7.69 -2.01 12.45
N ALA A 86 -7.67 -0.92 11.68
CA ALA A 86 -8.47 0.27 11.94
C ALA A 86 -9.16 0.75 10.66
N ASP A 87 -10.48 0.63 10.61
CA ASP A 87 -11.27 0.97 9.42
C ASP A 87 -11.07 2.42 8.96
N GLY A 88 -10.79 2.59 7.67
CA GLY A 88 -10.69 3.88 7.02
C GLY A 88 -12.05 4.52 6.76
N ALA A 89 -12.02 5.63 6.04
CA ALA A 89 -13.23 6.29 5.57
C ALA A 89 -14.07 5.36 4.67
N SER A 90 -15.39 5.39 4.82
CA SER A 90 -16.31 4.57 4.01
C SER A 90 -16.48 5.08 2.57
N GLY A 91 -15.96 6.26 2.25
CA GLY A 91 -16.05 6.89 0.95
C GLY A 91 -15.20 8.16 0.85
N ALA A 92 -15.14 8.71 -0.36
CA ALA A 92 -14.35 9.89 -0.68
C ALA A 92 -14.77 11.12 0.15
N ILE A 93 -13.82 12.03 0.39
CA ILE A 93 -14.13 13.34 0.98
C ILE A 93 -14.97 14.18 0.01
N ALA A 94 -15.88 15.00 0.55
CA ALA A 94 -16.82 15.77 -0.25
C ALA A 94 -16.13 16.89 -1.05
N ASP A 95 -15.09 17.48 -0.48
CA ASP A 95 -14.26 18.52 -1.06
C ASP A 95 -12.89 18.55 -0.36
N GLU A 96 -11.99 19.42 -0.81
CA GLU A 96 -10.63 19.50 -0.29
C GLU A 96 -10.51 20.17 1.10
N SER A 97 -11.62 20.45 1.78
CA SER A 97 -11.68 21.09 3.10
C SER A 97 -12.47 20.33 4.14
N THR A 98 -13.18 19.27 3.75
CA THR A 98 -14.10 18.53 4.61
C THR A 98 -13.55 17.12 4.88
N PRO A 99 -12.90 16.87 6.04
CA PRO A 99 -12.40 15.54 6.37
C PRO A 99 -13.52 14.55 6.67
N VAL A 100 -13.19 13.26 6.55
CA VAL A 100 -13.96 12.16 7.16
C VAL A 100 -13.18 11.66 8.37
N ASP A 101 -13.75 11.81 9.56
CA ASP A 101 -13.16 11.26 10.78
C ASP A 101 -13.42 9.75 10.84
N SER A 102 -12.35 8.95 10.73
CA SER A 102 -12.36 7.49 10.72
C SER A 102 -11.32 6.93 11.69
N PRO A 103 -11.50 5.70 12.21
CA PRO A 103 -10.46 5.01 12.98
C PRO A 103 -9.09 5.00 12.27
N GLY A 104 -9.07 4.80 10.94
CA GLY A 104 -7.85 4.84 10.13
C GLY A 104 -7.19 6.21 10.10
N ALA A 105 -7.95 7.29 9.89
CA ALA A 105 -7.42 8.65 9.96
C ALA A 105 -6.87 8.97 11.37
N GLN A 106 -7.56 8.52 12.42
CA GLN A 106 -7.10 8.69 13.81
C GLN A 106 -5.84 7.88 14.11
N LEU A 107 -5.67 6.67 13.55
CA LEU A 107 -4.43 5.91 13.65
C LEU A 107 -3.26 6.67 13.02
N ILE A 108 -3.45 7.26 11.83
CA ILE A 108 -2.44 8.10 11.18
C ILE A 108 -2.07 9.29 12.08
N ILE A 109 -3.06 10.00 12.63
CA ILE A 109 -2.83 11.14 13.53
C ILE A 109 -2.04 10.71 14.76
N ALA A 110 -2.49 9.65 15.43
CA ALA A 110 -1.88 9.15 16.65
C ALA A 110 -0.40 8.81 16.42
N GLU A 111 -0.08 8.04 15.39
CA GLU A 111 1.29 7.62 15.09
C GLU A 111 2.17 8.74 14.56
N ALA A 112 1.65 9.62 13.70
CA ALA A 112 2.39 10.76 13.17
C ALA A 112 2.79 11.76 14.26
N MET A 113 1.97 11.87 15.31
CA MET A 113 2.18 12.86 16.37
C MET A 113 3.05 12.35 17.53
N GLN A 114 3.35 11.04 17.60
CA GLN A 114 4.28 10.49 18.59
C GLN A 114 5.65 11.17 18.53
N ASP A 115 6.26 11.39 19.69
CA ASP A 115 7.64 11.89 19.78
C ASP A 115 8.64 10.74 19.54
N ASP A 116 8.74 10.30 18.28
CA ASP A 116 9.69 9.29 17.84
C ASP A 116 10.63 9.90 16.77
N PRO A 117 11.96 9.77 16.92
CA PRO A 117 12.91 10.29 15.94
C PRO A 117 12.89 9.52 14.61
N ARG A 118 12.40 8.28 14.58
CA ARG A 118 12.29 7.45 13.37
C ARG A 118 11.19 8.00 12.45
N PRO A 119 11.40 7.98 11.12
CA PRO A 119 10.33 8.34 10.19
C PRO A 119 9.16 7.35 10.29
N LEU A 120 7.94 7.87 10.22
CA LEU A 120 6.74 7.06 9.98
C LEU A 120 6.51 6.94 8.48
N TYR A 121 6.47 5.71 7.97
CA TYR A 121 6.07 5.41 6.60
C TYR A 121 4.61 5.00 6.57
N ILE A 122 3.87 5.54 5.60
CA ILE A 122 2.47 5.19 5.38
C ILE A 122 2.33 4.80 3.91
N ALA A 123 2.11 3.51 3.67
CA ALA A 123 1.92 2.96 2.33
C ALA A 123 0.44 2.98 1.96
N PHE A 124 0.09 3.62 0.84
CA PHE A 124 -1.27 3.67 0.30
C PHE A 124 -1.34 2.87 -0.99
N TYR A 125 -2.11 1.77 -0.95
CA TYR A 125 -2.41 0.92 -2.11
C TYR A 125 -3.66 1.40 -2.85
N GLY A 126 -4.51 2.19 -2.17
CA GLY A 126 -5.76 2.73 -2.69
C GLY A 126 -5.82 4.27 -2.72
N PRO A 127 -7.02 4.87 -2.54
CA PRO A 127 -7.17 6.31 -2.52
C PRO A 127 -6.52 6.95 -1.27
N LEU A 128 -6.18 8.25 -1.37
CA LEU A 128 -5.52 9.01 -0.31
C LEU A 128 -6.47 9.57 0.76
N THR A 129 -7.71 9.08 0.82
CA THR A 129 -8.81 9.63 1.64
C THR A 129 -8.46 9.74 3.12
N ASP A 130 -7.87 8.69 3.70
CA ASP A 130 -7.49 8.70 5.12
C ASP A 130 -6.29 9.62 5.38
N MET A 131 -5.34 9.74 4.45
CA MET A 131 -4.23 10.71 4.58
C MET A 131 -4.74 12.14 4.51
N ALA A 132 -5.62 12.43 3.55
CA ALA A 132 -6.21 13.75 3.40
C ALA A 132 -7.05 14.13 4.62
N SER A 133 -7.87 13.20 5.10
CA SER A 133 -8.66 13.42 6.32
C SER A 133 -7.77 13.64 7.54
N ALA A 134 -6.71 12.85 7.73
CA ALA A 134 -5.75 13.05 8.81
C ALA A 134 -5.06 14.43 8.73
N LEU A 135 -4.64 14.89 7.55
CA LEU A 135 -4.04 16.21 7.36
C LEU A 135 -5.02 17.37 7.63
N LEU A 136 -6.29 17.19 7.27
CA LEU A 136 -7.33 18.19 7.50
C LEU A 136 -7.74 18.26 8.98
N LEU A 137 -7.78 17.12 9.67
CA LEU A 137 -8.07 17.03 11.11
C LEU A 137 -6.88 17.50 11.96
N GLU A 138 -5.65 17.15 11.58
CA GLU A 138 -4.42 17.52 12.29
C GLU A 138 -3.34 18.03 11.31
N PRO A 139 -3.37 19.33 10.96
CA PRO A 139 -2.41 19.91 10.01
C PRO A 139 -0.94 19.82 10.43
N ARG A 140 -0.64 19.66 11.73
CA ARG A 140 0.74 19.56 12.24
C ARG A 140 1.47 18.32 11.71
N ILE A 141 0.75 17.29 11.24
CA ILE A 141 1.34 16.10 10.59
C ILE A 141 2.29 16.51 9.45
N ALA A 142 1.95 17.58 8.72
CA ALA A 142 2.75 18.07 7.59
C ALA A 142 4.14 18.62 7.99
N GLU A 143 4.37 18.80 9.30
CA GLU A 143 5.65 19.25 9.88
C GLU A 143 6.41 18.11 10.58
N ARG A 144 5.82 16.90 10.63
CA ARG A 144 6.42 15.72 11.25
C ARG A 144 7.23 14.91 10.25
N ASN A 145 8.05 13.98 10.76
CA ASN A 145 8.85 13.06 9.98
C ASN A 145 7.98 11.92 9.42
N VAL A 146 7.06 12.26 8.51
CA VAL A 146 6.11 11.33 7.88
C VAL A 146 6.38 11.24 6.39
N ARG A 147 6.44 10.01 5.87
CA ARG A 147 6.65 9.67 4.47
C ARG A 147 5.46 8.86 3.96
N VAL A 148 4.75 9.43 3.00
CA VAL A 148 3.63 8.77 2.33
C VAL A 148 4.17 8.12 1.06
N ILE A 149 3.93 6.83 0.85
CA ILE A 149 4.17 6.15 -0.42
C ILE A 149 2.81 5.87 -1.03
N TRP A 150 2.59 6.28 -2.27
CA TRP A 150 1.29 6.15 -2.91
C TRP A 150 1.38 5.45 -4.26
N ILE A 151 0.66 4.34 -4.38
CA ILE A 151 0.36 3.68 -5.66
C ILE A 151 -0.79 4.43 -6.30
N GLY A 152 -0.49 5.32 -7.23
CA GLY A 152 -1.55 6.09 -7.87
C GLY A 152 -1.07 7.25 -8.73
N GLY A 153 -2.01 7.77 -9.52
CA GLY A 153 -1.76 8.76 -10.56
C GLY A 153 -1.31 8.15 -11.89
N GLY A 154 -1.79 8.76 -12.97
CA GLY A 154 -1.52 8.30 -14.33
C GLY A 154 -0.05 8.45 -14.76
N PRO A 155 0.28 8.02 -16.00
CA PRO A 155 1.62 8.16 -16.56
C PRO A 155 2.14 9.59 -16.51
N TRP A 156 3.34 9.78 -15.96
CA TRP A 156 3.99 11.08 -15.91
C TRP A 156 4.46 11.54 -17.31
N PRO A 157 4.39 12.84 -17.67
CA PRO A 157 3.87 13.97 -16.90
C PRO A 157 2.40 14.29 -17.19
N SER A 158 1.70 13.52 -18.03
CA SER A 158 0.36 13.90 -18.51
C SER A 158 -0.77 13.53 -17.54
N GLY A 159 -0.63 12.43 -16.81
CA GLY A 159 -1.69 11.88 -15.96
C GLY A 159 -2.66 11.04 -16.80
N GLY A 160 -3.95 11.09 -16.45
CA GLY A 160 -5.01 10.34 -17.09
C GLY A 160 -5.56 9.22 -16.19
N GLY A 161 -6.38 8.35 -16.79
CA GLY A 161 -7.14 7.32 -16.07
C GLY A 161 -6.29 6.43 -15.16
N GLU A 162 -6.55 6.53 -13.86
CA GLU A 162 -5.91 5.73 -12.82
C GLU A 162 -6.94 5.45 -11.70
N TYR A 163 -7.00 4.20 -11.23
CA TYR A 163 -8.14 3.74 -10.44
C TYR A 163 -8.17 4.36 -9.05
N ASN A 164 -7.03 4.38 -8.35
CA ASN A 164 -6.92 4.87 -6.98
C ASN A 164 -7.19 6.37 -6.89
N LEU A 165 -6.57 7.14 -7.78
CA LEU A 165 -6.86 8.57 -7.94
C LEU A 165 -8.34 8.83 -8.25
N SER A 166 -8.94 8.03 -9.12
CA SER A 166 -10.34 8.23 -9.51
C SER A 166 -11.34 8.00 -8.38
N ASN A 167 -10.94 7.29 -7.32
CA ASN A 167 -11.79 7.03 -6.17
C ASN A 167 -11.84 8.23 -5.20
N ASP A 168 -10.81 9.09 -5.19
CA ASP A 168 -10.86 10.36 -4.47
C ASP A 168 -9.82 11.38 -5.00
N ILE A 169 -10.24 12.19 -5.98
CA ILE A 169 -9.43 13.27 -6.57
C ILE A 169 -9.22 14.41 -5.55
N HIS A 170 -10.21 14.68 -4.71
CA HIS A 170 -10.12 15.74 -3.70
C HIS A 170 -9.04 15.40 -2.67
N ALA A 171 -9.04 14.17 -2.15
CA ALA A 171 -8.02 13.70 -1.23
C ALA A 171 -6.61 13.74 -1.84
N ALA A 172 -6.47 13.28 -3.08
CA ALA A 172 -5.19 13.36 -3.79
C ALA A 172 -4.71 14.83 -3.89
N ASN A 173 -5.61 15.77 -4.20
CA ASN A 173 -5.27 17.20 -4.24
C ASN A 173 -4.89 17.77 -2.87
N VAL A 174 -5.57 17.38 -1.79
CA VAL A 174 -5.20 17.78 -0.41
C VAL A 174 -3.76 17.35 -0.11
N VAL A 175 -3.42 16.08 -0.36
CA VAL A 175 -2.08 15.54 -0.10
C VAL A 175 -1.02 16.21 -0.97
N MET A 176 -1.30 16.41 -2.27
CA MET A 176 -0.38 17.08 -3.19
C MET A 176 -0.09 18.53 -2.78
N LYS A 177 -1.09 19.25 -2.27
CA LYS A 177 -0.98 20.64 -1.80
C LYS A 177 -0.26 20.77 -0.44
N SER A 178 -0.25 19.70 0.34
CA SER A 178 0.33 19.69 1.68
C SER A 178 1.87 19.67 1.68
N ARG A 179 2.47 19.74 2.88
CA ARG A 179 3.93 19.68 3.08
C ARG A 179 4.47 18.28 3.44
N VAL A 180 3.61 17.28 3.72
CA VAL A 180 4.03 15.93 4.15
C VAL A 180 4.85 15.23 3.09
N GLU A 181 5.99 14.57 3.34
CA GLU A 181 6.79 13.93 2.29
C GLU A 181 5.97 12.89 1.48
N LEU A 182 5.94 12.97 0.14
CA LEU A 182 5.19 12.03 -0.73
C LEU A 182 6.11 11.42 -1.78
N TRP A 183 6.04 10.10 -1.86
CA TRP A 183 6.69 9.24 -2.84
C TRP A 183 5.62 8.57 -3.69
N GLN A 184 5.46 9.06 -4.91
CA GLN A 184 4.48 8.56 -5.85
C GLN A 184 5.07 7.43 -6.70
N VAL A 185 4.34 6.33 -6.81
CA VAL A 185 4.57 5.27 -7.77
C VAL A 185 3.44 5.33 -8.80
N PRO A 186 3.67 5.94 -9.98
CA PRO A 186 2.61 6.14 -10.96
C PRO A 186 2.28 4.85 -11.71
N ARG A 187 1.16 4.85 -12.42
CA ARG A 187 0.68 3.72 -13.25
C ARG A 187 1.68 3.17 -14.24
N SER A 188 2.57 4.00 -14.77
CA SER A 188 3.64 3.55 -15.68
C SER A 188 4.66 2.64 -14.99
N THR A 189 4.77 2.75 -13.67
CA THR A 189 5.77 2.06 -12.86
C THR A 189 5.17 0.89 -12.11
N TYR A 190 4.08 1.07 -11.36
CA TYR A 190 3.53 -0.05 -10.59
C TYR A 190 3.02 -1.19 -11.48
N ARG A 191 2.61 -0.91 -12.72
CA ARG A 191 2.15 -1.94 -13.67
C ARG A 191 3.27 -2.81 -14.25
N THR A 192 4.55 -2.51 -13.96
CA THR A 192 5.68 -3.35 -14.37
C THR A 192 5.96 -4.46 -13.35
N MET A 193 5.19 -4.54 -12.26
CA MET A 193 5.29 -5.58 -11.23
C MET A 193 4.66 -6.91 -11.66
N SER A 194 4.93 -7.35 -12.89
CA SER A 194 4.33 -8.58 -13.43
C SER A 194 4.91 -9.84 -12.78
N VAL A 195 4.04 -10.78 -12.44
CA VAL A 195 4.36 -12.15 -12.00
C VAL A 195 3.51 -13.16 -12.76
N GLY A 196 4.13 -14.23 -13.25
CA GLY A 196 3.44 -15.29 -13.99
C GLY A 196 2.78 -16.33 -13.07
N TYR A 197 1.73 -16.98 -13.54
CA TYR A 197 1.07 -18.07 -12.79
C TYR A 197 2.03 -19.20 -12.45
N ALA A 198 2.91 -19.58 -13.37
CA ALA A 198 3.88 -20.64 -13.12
C ALA A 198 4.76 -20.33 -11.90
N GLU A 199 5.19 -19.07 -11.74
CA GLU A 199 5.98 -18.65 -10.60
C GLU A 199 5.18 -18.64 -9.31
N LEU A 200 3.94 -18.13 -9.34
CA LEU A 200 3.03 -18.16 -8.20
C LEU A 200 2.70 -19.59 -7.76
N ILE A 201 2.43 -20.49 -8.71
CA ILE A 201 2.12 -21.91 -8.45
C ILE A 201 3.32 -22.64 -7.86
N GLU A 202 4.53 -22.35 -8.33
CA GLU A 202 5.74 -23.00 -7.81
C GLU A 202 6.15 -22.45 -6.44
N LYS A 203 6.09 -21.13 -6.26
CA LYS A 203 6.71 -20.47 -5.09
C LYS A 203 5.72 -20.12 -3.99
N ILE A 204 4.48 -19.79 -4.31
CA ILE A 204 3.47 -19.27 -3.37
C ILE A 204 2.41 -20.31 -3.03
N TYR A 205 1.83 -20.99 -4.02
CA TYR A 205 0.76 -21.96 -3.82
C TYR A 205 1.10 -23.05 -2.77
N PRO A 206 2.33 -23.59 -2.69
CA PRO A 206 2.67 -24.62 -1.71
C PRO A 206 2.79 -24.09 -0.26
N GLN A 207 2.77 -22.77 -0.06
CA GLN A 207 3.06 -22.13 1.23
C GLN A 207 1.81 -22.04 2.12
N GLY A 208 1.27 -23.20 2.51
CA GLY A 208 0.16 -23.30 3.45
C GLY A 208 -1.15 -22.69 2.94
N ALA A 209 -2.10 -22.49 3.87
CA ALA A 209 -3.43 -21.98 3.54
C ALA A 209 -3.40 -20.56 2.96
N ILE A 210 -2.54 -19.70 3.48
CA ILE A 210 -2.35 -18.33 2.98
C ILE A 210 -1.79 -18.33 1.55
N GLY A 211 -0.74 -19.11 1.26
CA GLY A 211 -0.14 -19.19 -0.07
C GLY A 211 -1.11 -19.75 -1.11
N LYS A 212 -1.84 -20.82 -0.75
CA LYS A 212 -2.92 -21.35 -1.58
C LYS A 212 -3.98 -20.29 -1.89
N TYR A 213 -4.46 -19.59 -0.86
CA TYR A 213 -5.51 -18.57 -1.01
C TYR A 213 -5.06 -17.42 -1.92
N LEU A 214 -3.85 -16.88 -1.73
CA LEU A 214 -3.31 -15.78 -2.53
C LEU A 214 -3.33 -16.08 -4.03
N VAL A 215 -3.00 -17.31 -4.40
CA VAL A 215 -2.96 -17.75 -5.80
C VAL A 215 -4.36 -18.03 -6.33
N GLU A 216 -5.21 -18.76 -5.59
CA GLU A 216 -6.55 -19.12 -6.05
C GLU A 216 -7.42 -17.88 -6.30
N GLN A 217 -7.43 -16.91 -5.36
CA GLN A 217 -8.22 -15.69 -5.52
C GLN A 217 -7.74 -14.85 -6.72
N LEU A 218 -6.43 -14.85 -7.02
CA LEU A 218 -5.87 -14.13 -8.17
C LEU A 218 -6.26 -14.81 -9.48
N LEU A 219 -6.16 -16.15 -9.54
CA LEU A 219 -6.60 -16.92 -10.70
C LEU A 219 -8.10 -16.74 -10.95
N GLU A 220 -8.93 -16.74 -9.91
CA GLU A 220 -10.37 -16.50 -9.98
C GLU A 220 -10.68 -15.08 -10.50
N HIS A 221 -10.00 -14.06 -9.97
CA HIS A 221 -10.17 -12.68 -10.42
C HIS A 221 -9.78 -12.50 -11.90
N ASN A 222 -8.65 -13.07 -12.31
CA ASN A 222 -8.24 -13.04 -13.71
C ASN A 222 -9.19 -13.83 -14.60
N ALA A 223 -9.66 -15.01 -14.19
CA ALA A 223 -10.64 -15.77 -14.96
C ALA A 223 -11.96 -14.98 -15.17
N ALA A 224 -12.38 -14.20 -14.18
CA ALA A 224 -13.59 -13.38 -14.26
C ALA A 224 -13.42 -12.10 -15.09
N THR A 225 -12.23 -11.50 -15.12
CA THR A 225 -12.01 -10.16 -15.70
C THR A 225 -11.20 -10.17 -16.99
N ARG A 226 -10.24 -11.09 -17.11
CA ARG A 226 -9.23 -11.21 -18.17
C ARG A 226 -8.79 -12.67 -18.35
N PRO A 227 -9.69 -13.57 -18.81
CA PRO A 227 -9.46 -15.02 -18.84
C PRO A 227 -8.29 -15.45 -19.74
N GLU A 228 -7.82 -14.57 -20.62
CA GLU A 228 -6.64 -14.78 -21.47
C GLU A 228 -5.30 -14.58 -20.74
N MET A 229 -5.30 -13.99 -19.55
CA MET A 229 -4.06 -13.68 -18.83
C MET A 229 -3.49 -14.92 -18.13
N GLU A 230 -2.17 -15.09 -18.27
CA GLU A 230 -1.35 -16.09 -17.54
C GLU A 230 -0.43 -15.44 -16.47
N TYR A 231 -0.68 -14.17 -16.18
CA TYR A 231 0.10 -13.34 -15.25
C TYR A 231 -0.79 -12.26 -14.63
N ARG A 232 -0.29 -11.60 -13.58
CA ARG A 232 -0.88 -10.36 -13.02
C ARG A 232 0.24 -9.40 -12.64
N SER A 233 -0.06 -8.10 -12.63
CA SER A 233 0.78 -7.13 -11.96
C SER A 233 0.46 -7.10 -10.47
N LEU A 234 1.46 -7.24 -9.60
CA LEU A 234 1.33 -6.99 -8.17
C LEU A 234 1.66 -5.52 -7.88
N GLY A 235 0.75 -4.63 -8.31
CA GLY A 235 0.96 -3.18 -8.37
C GLY A 235 1.23 -2.53 -7.03
N ASP A 236 0.78 -3.12 -5.92
CA ASP A 236 0.93 -2.53 -4.59
C ASP A 236 2.24 -2.89 -3.88
N SER A 237 2.89 -3.95 -4.34
CA SER A 237 4.15 -4.44 -3.80
C SER A 237 5.32 -3.43 -3.82
N PRO A 238 5.42 -2.45 -4.75
CA PRO A 238 6.43 -1.40 -4.70
C PRO A 238 6.49 -0.64 -3.38
N CYS A 239 5.35 -0.41 -2.71
CA CYS A 239 5.35 0.28 -1.42
C CYS A 239 6.25 -0.41 -0.39
N ILE A 240 6.17 -1.74 -0.29
CA ILE A 240 6.97 -2.51 0.67
C ILE A 240 8.44 -2.52 0.27
N GLY A 241 8.71 -2.71 -1.02
CA GLY A 241 10.06 -2.63 -1.58
C GLY A 241 10.75 -1.29 -1.30
N ILE A 242 10.04 -0.18 -1.51
CA ILE A 242 10.54 1.18 -1.34
C ILE A 242 10.78 1.52 0.14
N ILE A 243 9.98 0.99 1.06
CA ILE A 243 10.23 1.18 2.50
C ILE A 243 11.46 0.38 2.95
N LEU A 244 11.65 -0.83 2.40
CA LEU A 244 12.83 -1.67 2.65
C LEU A 244 14.11 -1.04 2.09
N ASP A 245 14.05 -0.59 0.85
CA ASP A 245 15.15 0.03 0.13
C ASP A 245 14.61 1.14 -0.79
N PRO A 246 14.69 2.42 -0.36
CA PRO A 246 14.24 3.55 -1.18
C PRO A 246 14.97 3.67 -2.53
N GLU A 247 16.14 3.05 -2.66
CA GLU A 247 16.97 3.03 -3.87
C GLU A 247 16.74 1.77 -4.72
N CYS A 248 15.71 0.97 -4.41
CA CYS A 248 15.34 -0.21 -5.19
C CYS A 248 14.78 0.13 -6.58
N GLY A 249 14.89 1.38 -7.05
CA GLY A 249 14.35 1.88 -8.30
C GLY A 249 14.83 3.29 -8.58
N ARG A 250 14.76 3.72 -9.85
CA ARG A 250 15.07 5.11 -10.21
C ARG A 250 13.89 6.00 -9.86
N TRP A 251 14.21 7.17 -9.32
CA TRP A 251 13.23 8.18 -8.99
C TRP A 251 13.80 9.58 -9.23
N SER A 252 12.91 10.57 -9.33
CA SER A 252 13.30 11.98 -9.42
C SER A 252 12.37 12.86 -8.58
N TRP A 253 12.93 13.94 -8.00
CA TRP A 253 12.12 14.98 -7.36
C TRP A 253 11.44 15.83 -8.44
N ARG A 254 10.11 15.96 -8.36
CA ARG A 254 9.27 16.73 -9.29
C ARG A 254 8.38 17.69 -8.50
N PRO A 255 8.16 18.94 -8.94
CA PRO A 255 7.15 19.81 -8.30
C PRO A 255 5.80 19.09 -8.21
N ALA A 256 5.15 19.11 -7.05
CA ALA A 256 3.88 18.40 -6.90
C ALA A 256 2.82 19.01 -7.85
N PRO A 257 2.19 18.20 -8.71
CA PRO A 257 1.05 18.63 -9.49
C PRO A 257 -0.22 18.55 -8.62
N THR A 258 -1.32 19.16 -9.09
CA THR A 258 -2.67 18.75 -8.68
C THR A 258 -3.32 17.96 -9.81
N PHE A 259 -4.54 17.49 -9.61
CA PHE A 259 -5.31 16.76 -10.60
C PHE A 259 -6.57 17.54 -10.97
N ASP A 260 -6.90 17.57 -12.27
CA ASP A 260 -8.21 18.02 -12.74
C ASP A 260 -9.26 16.90 -12.65
N ALA A 261 -10.51 17.21 -13.00
CA ALA A 261 -11.60 16.23 -12.99
C ALA A 261 -11.43 15.11 -14.03
N GLN A 262 -10.49 15.25 -14.98
CA GLN A 262 -10.11 14.23 -15.95
C GLN A 262 -8.85 13.45 -15.53
N MET A 263 -8.36 13.67 -14.30
CA MET A 263 -7.16 13.07 -13.72
C MET A 263 -5.86 13.43 -14.44
N HIS A 264 -5.85 14.52 -15.23
CA HIS A 264 -4.59 15.03 -15.77
C HIS A 264 -3.81 15.77 -14.69
N TYR A 265 -2.49 15.69 -14.77
CA TYR A 265 -1.63 16.48 -13.90
C TYR A 265 -1.68 17.96 -14.30
N VAL A 266 -1.97 18.81 -13.33
CA VAL A 266 -1.95 20.27 -13.42
C VAL A 266 -0.65 20.77 -12.77
N HIS A 267 0.35 21.05 -13.62
CA HIS A 267 1.68 21.49 -13.20
C HIS A 267 1.71 23.00 -12.92
N SER A 268 1.42 23.39 -11.68
CA SER A 268 1.42 24.79 -11.28
C SER A 268 2.79 25.32 -10.83
N GLY A 269 3.71 24.42 -10.44
CA GLY A 269 5.00 24.77 -9.84
C GLY A 269 4.92 25.43 -8.45
N ARG A 270 3.73 25.47 -7.83
CA ARG A 270 3.49 26.18 -6.56
C ARG A 270 3.78 25.34 -5.32
N TYR A 271 3.60 24.03 -5.42
CA TYR A 271 3.68 23.13 -4.29
C TYR A 271 5.07 22.53 -4.18
N ARG A 272 5.39 22.00 -3.00
CA ARG A 272 6.67 21.34 -2.71
C ARG A 272 6.98 20.24 -3.74
N PRO A 273 8.23 19.79 -3.89
CA PRO A 273 8.52 18.63 -4.71
C PRO A 273 8.11 17.29 -4.06
N ILE A 274 7.64 16.36 -4.88
CA ILE A 274 7.38 14.95 -4.55
C ILE A 274 8.42 14.07 -5.22
N ARG A 275 8.67 12.89 -4.66
CA ARG A 275 9.49 11.87 -5.29
C ARG A 275 8.59 11.08 -6.24
N VAL A 276 8.95 10.97 -7.51
CA VAL A 276 8.21 10.17 -8.50
C VAL A 276 9.12 9.03 -8.94
N TYR A 277 8.69 7.79 -8.69
CA TYR A 277 9.39 6.59 -9.15
C TYR A 277 9.17 6.40 -10.66
N GLU A 278 10.23 6.02 -11.36
CA GLU A 278 10.26 5.73 -12.79
C GLU A 278 10.27 4.22 -13.03
N ASP A 279 11.02 3.49 -12.20
CA ASP A 279 10.99 2.03 -12.13
C ASP A 279 11.25 1.53 -10.69
N VAL A 280 11.10 0.23 -10.50
CA VAL A 280 11.45 -0.51 -9.27
C VAL A 280 12.03 -1.88 -9.64
N ASN A 281 12.81 -2.45 -8.73
CA ASN A 281 13.43 -3.75 -8.87
C ASN A 281 12.42 -4.85 -8.52
N THR A 282 11.64 -5.25 -9.52
CA THR A 282 10.59 -6.28 -9.39
C THR A 282 11.11 -7.57 -8.78
N ARG A 283 12.32 -8.01 -9.15
CA ARG A 283 12.92 -9.25 -8.63
C ARG A 283 13.19 -9.15 -7.14
N PHE A 284 13.80 -8.06 -6.68
CA PHE A 284 14.07 -7.85 -5.26
C PHE A 284 12.78 -7.96 -4.43
N ILE A 285 11.72 -7.29 -4.89
CA ILE A 285 10.46 -7.20 -4.17
C ILE A 285 9.74 -8.56 -4.15
N HIS A 286 9.56 -9.19 -5.32
CA HIS A 286 8.86 -10.47 -5.43
C HIS A 286 9.60 -11.59 -4.70
N GLU A 287 10.91 -11.74 -4.94
CA GLU A 287 11.67 -12.83 -4.32
C GLU A 287 11.77 -12.68 -2.80
N ASP A 288 11.82 -11.44 -2.29
CA ASP A 288 11.82 -11.20 -0.85
C ASP A 288 10.48 -11.62 -0.22
N LEU A 289 9.33 -11.27 -0.82
CA LEU A 289 8.02 -11.77 -0.40
C LEU A 289 7.96 -13.31 -0.45
N PHE A 290 8.35 -13.92 -1.57
CA PHE A 290 8.24 -15.36 -1.76
C PHE A 290 9.10 -16.12 -0.74
N ALA A 291 10.32 -15.64 -0.51
CA ALA A 291 11.23 -16.23 0.48
C ALA A 291 10.73 -16.03 1.91
N LYS A 292 10.20 -14.86 2.25
CA LYS A 292 9.61 -14.57 3.57
C LYS A 292 8.42 -15.47 3.85
N LEU A 293 7.50 -15.63 2.89
CA LEU A 293 6.35 -16.51 3.04
C LEU A 293 6.77 -17.97 3.24
N ALA A 294 7.69 -18.47 2.41
CA ALA A 294 8.19 -19.84 2.56
C ALA A 294 8.89 -20.05 3.92
N GLN A 295 9.65 -19.07 4.40
CA GLN A 295 10.29 -19.13 5.73
C GLN A 295 9.26 -19.09 6.86
N PHE A 296 8.22 -18.28 6.74
CA PHE A 296 7.14 -18.17 7.72
C PHE A 296 6.43 -19.52 7.90
N ILE A 297 6.06 -20.17 6.79
CA ILE A 297 5.42 -21.48 6.82
C ILE A 297 6.34 -22.57 7.37
N ARG A 298 7.63 -22.57 7.00
CA ARG A 298 8.59 -23.54 7.55
C ARG A 298 8.81 -23.39 9.05
N ARG A 299 8.76 -22.17 9.59
CA ARG A 299 8.91 -21.92 11.04
C ARG A 299 7.73 -22.47 11.84
N GLY A 300 6.56 -22.60 11.21
CA GLY A 300 5.28 -22.90 11.85
C GLY A 300 4.69 -21.67 12.53
N SER A 301 3.35 -21.56 12.50
CA SER A 301 2.63 -20.63 13.39
C SER A 301 2.95 -21.03 14.82
N ARG A 302 3.66 -20.17 15.56
CA ARG A 302 3.92 -20.40 16.98
C ARG A 302 2.62 -20.39 17.76
#